data_AF-A0A091BYV0-F1
#
_entry.id   AF-A0A091BYV0-F1
#
_cell.length_a   1.000
_cell.length_b   1.000
_cell.length_c   1.000
_cell.angle_alpha   90.00
_cell.angle_beta   90.00
_cell.angle_gamma   90.00
#
_symmetry.space_group_name_H-M   'P 1'
#
loop_
_entity.id
_entity.type
_entity.pdbx_description
1 polymer ?
#
loop_
_entity_poly.entity_id
_entity_poly.type
_entity_poly.pdbx_seq_one_letter_code
_entity_poly.pdbx_strand_id
1 'polypeptide(L)'
;MIEEKEAETLEQLRLLHHYLQRNWPYLKPRKARGIVDPKACIGTIESTHRKMTYRMKRQGRLWTKTGAQAMIRVIDSLRNQEFEGWLNQYEALPNDVVAQEKRWKAMKRWVQKKPNFQTHEGALKGQIGEGKAKSAPLGQFAKGLEQLITTPNYI
;
A
#
# COMPACT_ATOMS: atom_id res chain seq x y z
N MET A 1 26.02 10.88 34.47
CA MET A 1 25.10 9.75 34.16
C MET A 1 24.05 9.51 35.24
N ILE A 2 24.39 9.49 36.55
CA ILE A 2 23.38 9.34 37.62
C ILE A 2 22.58 10.64 37.84
N GLU A 3 23.27 11.77 38.00
CA GLU A 3 22.65 13.10 38.17
C GLU A 3 21.76 13.52 36.99
N GLU A 4 22.13 13.14 35.77
CA GLU A 4 21.34 13.43 34.56
C GLU A 4 20.01 12.66 34.55
N LYS A 5 20.03 11.38 34.96
CA LYS A 5 18.80 10.58 35.14
C LYS A 5 17.93 11.10 36.27
N GLU A 6 18.53 11.61 37.34
CA GLU A 6 17.81 12.21 38.46
C GLU A 6 17.10 13.50 38.02
N ALA A 7 17.80 14.38 37.28
CA ALA A 7 17.22 15.59 36.72
C ALA A 7 16.05 15.29 35.75
N GLU A 8 16.20 14.31 34.86
CA GLU A 8 15.12 13.86 33.98
C GLU A 8 13.91 13.33 34.76
N THR A 9 14.14 12.56 35.82
CA THR A 9 13.07 12.00 36.65
C THR A 9 12.30 13.09 37.38
N LEU A 10 13.02 14.10 37.90
CA LEU A 10 12.41 15.26 38.56
C LEU A 10 11.54 16.07 37.59
N GLU A 11 12.00 16.28 36.36
CA GLU A 11 11.18 16.97 35.35
C GLU A 11 9.96 16.13 34.94
N GLN A 12 10.10 14.81 34.79
CA GLN A 12 8.96 13.93 34.53
C GLN A 12 7.93 13.98 35.66
N LEU A 13 8.37 14.01 36.92
CA LEU A 13 7.47 14.16 38.07
C LEU A 13 6.77 15.52 38.06
N ARG A 14 7.49 16.59 37.74
CA ARG A 14 6.92 17.94 37.61
C ARG A 14 5.82 17.99 36.53
N LEU A 15 6.10 17.40 35.36
CA LEU A 15 5.14 17.31 34.26
C LEU A 15 3.92 16.47 34.63
N LEU A 16 4.13 15.32 35.28
CA LEU A 16 3.06 14.46 35.77
C LEU A 16 2.18 15.19 36.79
N HIS A 17 2.79 15.91 37.73
CA HIS A 17 2.06 16.68 38.73
C HIS A 17 1.15 17.73 38.10
N HIS A 18 1.69 18.57 37.20
CA HIS A 18 0.90 19.56 36.48
C HIS A 18 -0.20 18.94 35.62
N TYR A 19 0.09 17.80 34.98
CA TYR A 19 -0.92 17.05 34.22
C TYR A 19 -2.07 16.58 35.12
N LEU A 20 -1.76 16.00 36.29
CA LEU A 20 -2.77 15.53 37.22
C LEU A 20 -3.60 16.67 37.80
N GLN A 21 -2.98 17.79 38.15
CA GLN A 21 -3.68 18.99 38.62
C GLN A 21 -4.67 19.51 37.56
N ARG A 22 -4.22 19.68 36.31
CA ARG A 22 -5.06 20.17 35.22
C ARG A 22 -6.23 19.23 34.92
N ASN A 23 -6.00 17.92 35.01
CA ASN A 23 -6.99 16.91 34.64
C ASN A 23 -7.77 16.33 35.84
N TRP A 24 -7.55 16.85 37.05
CA TRP A 24 -8.18 16.35 38.28
C TRP A 24 -9.70 16.20 38.19
N PRO A 25 -10.45 17.15 37.59
CA PRO A 25 -11.91 17.02 37.43
C PRO A 25 -12.33 15.78 36.62
N TYR A 26 -11.48 15.32 35.71
CA TYR A 26 -11.71 14.17 34.82
C TYR A 26 -11.18 12.85 35.37
N LEU A 27 -10.52 12.85 36.53
CA LEU A 27 -9.98 11.64 37.17
C LEU A 27 -10.92 11.05 38.23
N LYS A 28 -12.18 11.50 38.28
CA LYS A 28 -13.21 10.94 39.18
C LYS A 28 -13.25 9.41 39.06
N PRO A 29 -13.29 8.66 40.18
CA PRO A 29 -13.36 7.22 40.13
C PRO A 29 -14.64 6.76 39.40
N ARG A 30 -14.58 5.59 38.75
CA ARG A 30 -15.69 5.06 37.93
C ARG A 30 -17.05 5.11 38.63
N LYS A 31 -17.08 4.74 39.92
CA LYS A 31 -18.29 4.78 40.76
C LYS A 31 -18.90 6.19 40.84
N ALA A 32 -18.06 7.21 40.98
CA ALA A 32 -18.49 8.61 41.04
C ALA A 32 -18.95 9.18 39.68
N ARG A 33 -18.78 8.42 38.59
CA ARG A 33 -19.30 8.77 37.25
C ARG A 33 -20.61 8.06 36.91
N GLY A 34 -21.19 7.29 37.83
CA GLY A 34 -22.40 6.49 37.58
C GLY A 34 -22.17 5.24 36.73
N ILE A 35 -20.91 4.84 36.50
CA ILE A 35 -20.59 3.62 35.74
C ILE A 35 -20.52 2.45 36.73
N VAL A 36 -21.61 1.66 36.78
CA VAL A 36 -21.78 0.57 37.75
C VAL A 36 -21.36 -0.79 37.20
N ASP A 37 -21.18 -0.93 35.87
CA ASP A 37 -20.88 -2.21 35.23
C ASP A 37 -19.61 -2.86 35.83
N PRO A 38 -19.73 -4.05 36.48
CA PRO A 38 -18.61 -4.80 37.01
C PRO A 38 -17.59 -5.21 35.94
N LYS A 39 -18.03 -5.34 34.68
CA LYS A 39 -17.20 -5.73 33.53
C LYS A 39 -16.54 -4.52 32.85
N ALA A 40 -16.87 -3.28 33.24
CA ALA A 40 -16.22 -2.07 32.73
C ALA A 40 -14.81 -1.92 33.30
N CYS A 41 -13.88 -2.71 32.76
CA CYS A 41 -12.49 -2.75 33.15
C CYS A 41 -11.67 -1.70 32.39
N ILE A 42 -10.63 -1.16 33.04
CA ILE A 42 -9.64 -0.23 32.45
C ILE A 42 -8.98 -0.84 31.20
N GLY A 43 -8.87 -2.18 31.14
CA GLY A 43 -8.28 -2.93 30.02
C GLY A 43 -9.14 -3.04 28.75
N THR A 44 -10.40 -2.59 28.75
CA THR A 44 -11.25 -2.68 27.56
C THR A 44 -10.70 -1.79 26.44
N ILE A 45 -10.29 -0.56 26.76
CA ILE A 45 -9.72 0.36 25.78
C ILE A 45 -8.36 -0.17 25.29
N GLU A 46 -7.48 -0.58 26.20
CA GLU A 46 -6.13 -1.05 25.86
C GLU A 46 -6.15 -2.31 24.97
N SER A 47 -7.00 -3.29 25.32
CA SER A 47 -7.16 -4.51 24.51
C SER A 47 -7.73 -4.24 23.12
N THR A 48 -8.62 -3.25 22.99
CA THR A 48 -9.16 -2.80 21.70
C THR A 48 -8.08 -2.11 20.87
N HIS A 49 -7.39 -1.15 21.49
CA HIS A 49 -6.34 -0.37 20.86
C HIS A 49 -5.22 -1.26 20.32
N ARG A 50 -4.78 -2.27 21.08
CA ARG A 50 -3.74 -3.21 20.65
C ARG A 50 -4.10 -3.95 19.37
N LYS A 51 -5.31 -4.53 19.29
CA LYS A 51 -5.79 -5.24 18.08
C LYS A 51 -5.79 -4.31 16.87
N MET A 52 -6.26 -3.09 17.11
CA MET A 52 -6.39 -2.07 16.08
C MET A 52 -5.02 -1.62 15.54
N THR A 53 -4.16 -1.17 16.43
CA THR A 53 -2.82 -0.68 16.12
C THR A 53 -1.96 -1.76 15.50
N TYR A 54 -2.03 -3.01 15.97
CA TYR A 54 -1.23 -4.10 15.41
C TYR A 54 -1.63 -4.43 13.97
N ARG A 55 -2.93 -4.40 13.66
CA ARG A 55 -3.41 -4.65 12.30
C ARG A 55 -3.06 -3.51 11.34
N MET A 56 -3.07 -2.26 11.81
CA MET A 56 -2.90 -1.09 10.96
C MET A 56 -1.46 -0.58 10.84
N LYS A 57 -0.63 -0.66 11.89
CA LYS A 57 0.69 0.01 11.97
C LYS A 57 1.81 -0.71 11.20
N ARG A 58 1.70 -2.01 10.95
CA ARG A 58 2.82 -2.83 10.42
C ARG A 58 2.78 -3.09 8.90
N GLN A 59 1.83 -2.52 8.18
CA GLN A 59 1.63 -2.81 6.76
C GLN A 59 2.38 -1.88 5.80
N GLY A 60 3.06 -0.83 6.29
CA GLY A 60 3.71 0.18 5.45
C GLY A 60 2.73 0.96 4.55
N ARG A 61 1.43 0.87 4.84
CA ARG A 61 0.36 1.53 4.09
C ARG A 61 -0.06 2.81 4.79
N LEU A 62 -0.19 3.87 4.01
CA LEU A 62 -0.89 5.08 4.44
C LEU A 62 -2.39 4.85 4.25
N TRP A 63 -3.16 5.06 5.31
CA TRP A 63 -4.61 4.93 5.27
C TRP A 63 -5.25 6.29 5.01
N THR A 64 -6.16 6.36 4.04
CA THR A 64 -7.09 7.49 3.96
C THR A 64 -8.03 7.47 5.17
N LYS A 65 -8.63 8.60 5.54
CA LYS A 65 -9.60 8.65 6.67
C LYS A 65 -10.73 7.62 6.50
N THR A 66 -11.25 7.50 5.28
CA THR A 66 -12.30 6.54 4.92
C THR A 66 -11.81 5.10 4.99
N GLY A 67 -10.61 4.80 4.47
CA GLY A 67 -10.02 3.46 4.53
C GLY A 67 -9.69 3.03 5.96
N ALA A 68 -9.21 3.97 6.79
CA ALA A 68 -9.00 3.74 8.22
C ALA A 68 -10.33 3.41 8.91
N GLN A 69 -11.35 4.25 8.74
CA GLN A 69 -12.70 4.02 9.29
C GLN A 69 -13.30 2.67 8.89
N ALA A 70 -13.21 2.31 7.61
CA ALA A 70 -13.66 1.01 7.13
C ALA A 70 -12.92 -0.14 7.83
N MET A 71 -11.60 -0.03 8.00
CA MET A 71 -10.85 -1.07 8.69
C MET A 71 -11.15 -1.16 10.19
N ILE A 72 -11.35 -0.02 10.86
CA ILE A 72 -11.80 0.01 12.27
C ILE A 72 -13.07 -0.83 12.40
N ARG A 73 -14.05 -0.58 11.52
CA ARG A 73 -15.34 -1.24 11.54
C ARG A 73 -15.22 -2.75 11.34
N VAL A 74 -14.44 -3.20 10.35
CA VAL A 74 -14.22 -4.65 10.15
C VAL A 74 -13.62 -5.30 11.39
N ILE A 75 -12.61 -4.68 12.02
CA ILE A 75 -11.96 -5.23 13.21
C ILE A 75 -12.93 -5.28 14.39
N ASP A 76 -13.76 -4.26 14.56
CA ASP A 76 -14.75 -4.19 15.62
C ASP A 76 -15.89 -5.21 15.42
N SER A 77 -16.44 -5.29 14.21
CA SER A 77 -17.51 -6.24 13.87
C SER A 77 -17.04 -7.70 13.98
N LEU A 78 -15.79 -8.02 13.62
CA LEU A 78 -15.21 -9.35 13.83
C LEU A 78 -15.05 -9.69 15.32
N ARG A 79 -14.76 -8.69 16.15
CA ARG A 79 -14.64 -8.89 17.60
C ARG A 79 -16.00 -9.15 18.24
N ASN A 80 -17.02 -8.39 17.84
CA ASN A 80 -18.36 -8.48 18.42
C ASN A 80 -19.22 -9.57 17.77
N GLN A 81 -18.68 -10.31 16.77
CA GLN A 81 -19.39 -11.33 16.00
C GLN A 81 -20.58 -10.78 15.19
N GLU A 82 -20.51 -9.50 14.83
CA GLU A 82 -21.56 -8.76 14.11
C GLU A 82 -21.23 -8.57 12.63
N PHE A 83 -20.15 -9.20 12.14
CA PHE A 83 -19.65 -8.99 10.78
C PHE A 83 -20.68 -9.35 9.71
N GLU A 84 -21.35 -10.50 9.83
CA GLU A 84 -22.38 -10.94 8.88
C GLU A 84 -23.60 -10.00 8.92
N GLY A 85 -24.05 -9.62 10.11
CA GLY A 85 -25.16 -8.68 10.28
C GLY A 85 -24.87 -7.32 9.64
N TRP A 86 -23.62 -6.87 9.69
CA TRP A 86 -23.18 -5.65 9.03
C TRP A 86 -23.08 -5.79 7.51
N LEU A 87 -22.55 -6.90 7.01
CA LEU A 87 -22.43 -7.17 5.58
C LEU A 87 -23.82 -7.24 4.91
N ASN A 88 -24.78 -7.82 5.63
CA ASN A 88 -26.17 -7.97 5.18
C ASN A 88 -26.99 -6.66 5.18
N GLN A 89 -26.43 -5.54 5.67
CA GLN A 89 -27.07 -4.21 5.55
C GLN A 89 -27.05 -3.69 4.11
N TYR A 90 -26.16 -4.21 3.28
CA TYR A 90 -26.11 -3.87 1.87
C TYR A 90 -26.96 -4.89 1.12
N GLU A 91 -28.01 -4.39 0.45
CA GLU A 91 -28.73 -5.22 -0.51
C GLU A 91 -27.75 -5.74 -1.55
N ALA A 92 -27.82 -7.04 -1.81
CA ALA A 92 -27.04 -7.63 -2.89
C ALA A 92 -27.44 -6.92 -4.19
N LEU A 93 -26.48 -6.23 -4.80
CA LEU A 93 -26.70 -5.63 -6.11
C LEU A 93 -27.19 -6.74 -7.06
N PRO A 94 -28.22 -6.48 -7.87
CA PRO A 94 -28.72 -7.50 -8.77
C PRO A 94 -27.60 -7.95 -9.74
N ASN A 95 -27.63 -9.23 -10.09
CA ASN A 95 -26.50 -9.95 -10.70
C ASN A 95 -26.04 -9.32 -12.03
N ASP A 96 -26.97 -8.69 -12.75
CA ASP A 96 -26.75 -7.96 -13.99
C ASP A 96 -25.87 -6.72 -13.79
N VAL A 97 -26.13 -5.92 -12.74
CA VAL A 97 -25.33 -4.74 -12.38
C VAL A 97 -23.91 -5.16 -12.01
N VAL A 98 -23.78 -6.24 -11.21
CA VAL A 98 -22.47 -6.80 -10.84
C VAL A 98 -21.70 -7.30 -12.05
N ALA A 99 -22.37 -7.99 -12.98
CA ALA A 99 -21.77 -8.48 -14.22
C ALA A 99 -21.30 -7.33 -15.12
N GLN A 100 -22.11 -6.27 -15.24
CA GLN A 100 -21.78 -5.07 -16.01
C GLN A 100 -20.54 -4.38 -15.43
N GLU A 101 -20.48 -4.20 -14.11
CA GLU A 101 -19.35 -3.54 -13.44
C GLU A 101 -18.05 -4.37 -13.57
N LYS A 102 -18.15 -5.69 -13.45
CA LYS A 102 -17.01 -6.61 -13.71
C LYS A 102 -16.50 -6.47 -15.14
N ARG A 103 -17.40 -6.47 -16.13
CA ARG A 103 -17.06 -6.28 -17.54
C ARG A 103 -16.39 -4.92 -17.79
N TRP A 104 -16.92 -3.85 -17.20
CA TRP A 104 -16.35 -2.52 -17.29
C TRP A 104 -14.95 -2.42 -16.67
N LYS A 105 -14.74 -3.00 -15.49
CA LYS A 105 -13.41 -3.06 -14.83
C LYS A 105 -12.41 -3.85 -15.67
N ALA A 106 -12.81 -4.99 -16.24
CA ALA A 106 -11.98 -5.79 -17.13
C ALA A 106 -11.59 -5.02 -18.39
N MET A 107 -12.54 -4.34 -19.02
CA MET A 107 -12.32 -3.49 -20.19
C MET A 107 -11.36 -2.34 -19.86
N LYS A 108 -11.56 -1.62 -18.74
CA LYS A 108 -10.65 -0.55 -18.30
C LYS A 108 -9.22 -1.05 -18.11
N ARG A 109 -9.04 -2.21 -17.46
CA ARG A 109 -7.71 -2.82 -17.30
C ARG A 109 -7.09 -3.19 -18.65
N TRP A 110 -7.89 -3.68 -19.59
CA TRP A 110 -7.41 -4.02 -20.92
C TRP A 110 -6.98 -2.78 -21.71
N VAL A 111 -7.78 -1.71 -21.68
CA VAL A 111 -7.45 -0.42 -22.32
C VAL A 111 -6.21 0.23 -21.70
N GLN A 112 -6.06 0.17 -20.37
CA GLN A 112 -4.90 0.71 -19.68
C GLN A 112 -3.66 -0.18 -19.76
N LYS A 113 -3.79 -1.40 -20.29
CA LYS A 113 -2.65 -2.30 -20.45
C LYS A 113 -1.73 -1.66 -21.49
N LYS A 114 -0.49 -1.35 -21.10
CA LYS A 114 0.51 -0.89 -22.06
C LYS A 114 0.59 -1.91 -23.19
N PRO A 115 0.68 -1.48 -24.46
CA PRO A 115 0.89 -2.40 -25.56
C PRO A 115 2.16 -3.21 -25.25
N ASN A 116 2.17 -4.49 -25.64
CA ASN A 116 3.38 -5.29 -25.55
C ASN A 116 4.49 -4.53 -26.28
N PHE A 117 5.66 -4.44 -25.64
CA PHE A 117 6.85 -3.85 -26.27
C PHE A 117 7.07 -4.56 -27.60
N GLN A 118 6.85 -3.84 -28.70
CA GLN A 118 7.22 -4.33 -30.01
C GLN A 118 8.74 -4.16 -30.10
N THR A 119 9.46 -5.25 -30.31
CA THR A 119 10.87 -5.18 -30.65
C THR A 119 10.98 -4.32 -31.90
N HIS A 120 11.49 -3.10 -31.77
CA HIS A 120 11.82 -2.30 -32.94
C HIS A 120 12.93 -3.04 -33.66
N GLU A 121 12.66 -3.58 -34.85
CA GLU A 121 13.73 -3.86 -35.80
C GLU A 121 14.32 -2.50 -36.19
N GLY A 122 15.21 -1.98 -35.34
CA GLY A 122 16.10 -0.89 -35.71
C GLY A 122 16.74 -1.27 -37.03
N ALA A 123 16.74 -0.35 -38.00
CA ALA A 123 17.08 -0.58 -39.39
C ALA A 123 18.29 -1.52 -39.57
N LEU A 124 18.02 -2.82 -39.74
CA LEU A 124 18.99 -3.81 -40.20
C LEU A 124 19.27 -3.65 -41.70
N LYS A 125 18.58 -2.73 -42.37
CA LYS A 125 18.67 -2.44 -43.81
C LYS A 125 19.31 -1.08 -44.07
N GLY A 126 20.42 -0.78 -43.41
CA GLY A 126 21.33 0.27 -43.86
C GLY A 126 22.32 -0.31 -44.86
N GLN A 127 22.12 -0.07 -46.16
CA GLN A 127 23.12 -0.41 -47.18
C GLN A 127 24.06 0.78 -47.38
N ILE A 128 25.38 0.55 -47.31
CA ILE A 128 26.36 1.57 -47.71
C ILE A 128 26.37 1.60 -49.24
N GLY A 129 25.90 2.70 -49.84
CA GLY A 129 25.81 2.82 -51.30
C GLY A 129 27.17 2.63 -51.99
N GLU A 130 27.21 1.81 -53.04
CA GLU A 130 28.41 1.40 -53.80
C GLU A 130 29.02 2.50 -54.68
N GLY A 131 28.97 3.76 -54.26
CA GLY A 131 29.52 4.89 -55.02
C GLY A 131 31.05 5.00 -55.02
N LYS A 132 31.79 4.03 -54.46
CA LYS A 132 33.26 4.05 -54.34
C LYS A 132 33.87 2.77 -54.92
N ALA A 133 35.09 2.88 -55.47
CA ALA A 133 35.81 1.76 -56.05
C ALA A 133 35.96 0.59 -55.05
N LYS A 134 35.81 -0.67 -55.53
CA LYS A 134 35.85 -1.89 -54.69
C LYS A 134 37.16 -2.12 -53.94
N SER A 135 38.25 -1.49 -54.39
CA SER A 135 39.57 -1.49 -53.75
C SER A 135 39.69 -0.46 -52.63
N ALA A 136 38.75 0.49 -52.52
CA ALA A 136 38.76 1.47 -51.45
C ALA A 136 38.35 0.81 -50.11
N PRO A 137 38.84 1.33 -48.97
CA PRO A 137 38.56 0.76 -47.64
C PRO A 137 37.06 0.56 -47.39
N LEU A 138 36.23 1.50 -47.84
CA LEU A 138 34.78 1.44 -47.66
C LEU A 138 34.12 0.36 -48.53
N GLY A 139 34.65 0.09 -49.73
CA GLY A 139 34.16 -0.96 -50.62
C GLY A 139 34.51 -2.36 -50.12
N GLN A 140 35.73 -2.54 -49.59
CA GLN A 140 36.12 -3.81 -48.95
C GLN A 140 35.31 -4.06 -47.67
N PHE A 141 35.04 -3.01 -46.90
CA PHE A 141 34.21 -3.10 -45.70
C PHE A 141 32.75 -3.49 -46.02
N ALA A 142 32.15 -2.87 -47.04
CA ALA A 142 30.80 -3.25 -47.50
C ALA A 142 30.73 -4.72 -47.95
N LYS A 143 31.73 -5.19 -48.70
CA LYS A 143 31.83 -6.59 -49.13
C LYS A 143 31.95 -7.56 -47.94
N GLY A 144 32.73 -7.20 -46.92
CA GLY A 144 32.87 -8.01 -45.70
C GLY A 144 31.56 -8.12 -44.90
N LEU A 145 30.77 -7.04 -44.86
CA LEU A 145 29.45 -7.05 -44.23
C LEU A 145 28.46 -7.99 -44.94
N GLU A 146 28.42 -7.99 -46.27
CA GLU A 146 27.55 -8.90 -47.02
C GLU A 146 27.87 -10.38 -46.77
N GLN A 147 29.16 -10.72 -46.64
CA GLN A 147 29.58 -12.09 -46.35
C GLN A 147 29.09 -12.57 -44.98
N LEU A 148 29.12 -11.70 -43.96
CA LEU A 148 28.65 -12.01 -42.61
C LEU A 148 27.12 -12.18 -42.52
N ILE A 149 26.37 -11.49 -43.38
CA ILE A 149 24.90 -11.61 -43.45
C ILE A 149 24.49 -12.89 -44.20
N THR A 150 25.28 -13.31 -45.20
CA THR A 150 24.93 -14.44 -46.07
C THR A 150 25.32 -15.80 -45.48
N THR A 151 26.24 -15.84 -44.51
CA THR A 151 26.55 -17.08 -43.79
C THR A 151 25.36 -17.49 -42.91
N PRO A 152 24.77 -18.68 -43.10
CA PRO A 152 23.73 -19.16 -42.20
C PRO A 152 24.32 -19.31 -40.80
N ASN A 153 23.68 -18.68 -39.82
CA ASN A 153 23.95 -18.96 -38.42
C ASN A 153 23.57 -20.40 -38.13
N TYR A 154 24.55 -21.31 -38.10
CA TYR A 154 24.36 -22.64 -37.55
C TYR A 154 24.28 -22.51 -36.02
N ILE A 155 23.04 -22.48 -35.51
CA ILE A 155 22.69 -22.85 -34.13
C ILE A 155 21.69 -24.00 -34.25
#